data_AF-A0A1G7G894-F1
#
_entry.id   AF-A0A1G7G894-F1
#
_cell.length_a   1.000
_cell.length_b   1.000
_cell.length_c   1.000
_cell.angle_alpha   90.00
_cell.angle_beta   90.00
_cell.angle_gamma   90.00
#
_symmetry.space_group_name_H-M   'P 1'
#
loop_
_entity.id
_entity.type
_entity.pdbx_description
1 polymer ?
#
loop_
_entity_poly.entity_id
_entity_poly.type
_entity_poly.pdbx_seq_one_letter_code
_entity_poly.pdbx_strand_id
1 'polypeptide(L)' 'MERSSKVDELLQNINNIHELGRQHAFDLGNPFYAKYPGDGEHYTKELPTGEKFLVDIEIIMDDNDMPVQIKDTIIKML' A
#
# COMPACT_ATOMS: atom_id res chain seq x y z
N MET A 1 21.28 20.85 -3.15
CA MET A 1 22.11 19.99 -2.29
C MET A 1 22.37 18.72 -3.08
N GLU A 2 23.62 18.41 -3.41
CA GLU A 2 23.99 17.15 -4.06
C GLU A 2 23.72 15.99 -3.08
N ARG A 3 22.92 15.01 -3.49
CA ARG A 3 22.65 13.81 -2.70
C ARG A 3 23.90 12.93 -2.73
N SER A 4 24.31 12.42 -1.57
CA SER A 4 25.45 11.50 -1.45
C SER A 4 25.09 10.16 -2.13
N SER A 5 25.99 9.60 -2.94
CA SER A 5 25.76 8.34 -3.68
C SER A 5 25.34 7.16 -2.77
N LYS A 6 25.79 7.16 -1.51
CA LYS A 6 25.39 6.17 -0.50
C LYS A 6 23.92 6.25 -0.12
N VAL A 7 23.34 7.45 -0.13
CA VAL A 7 21.91 7.64 0.15
C VAL A 7 21.10 7.09 -1.02
N ASP A 8 21.53 7.33 -2.27
CA ASP A 8 20.85 6.77 -3.46
C ASP A 8 20.94 5.24 -3.50
N GLU A 9 22.07 4.63 -3.14
CA GLU A 9 22.21 3.15 -3.02
C GLU A 9 21.30 2.55 -1.95
N LEU A 10 21.17 3.20 -0.78
CA LEU A 10 20.25 2.76 0.27
C LEU A 10 18.77 2.90 -0.15
N LEU A 11 18.45 3.98 -0.88
CA LEU A 11 17.10 4.24 -1.38
C LEU A 11 16.69 3.32 -2.54
N GLN A 12 17.63 2.81 -3.34
CA GLN A 12 17.33 1.83 -4.41
C GLN A 12 16.63 0.58 -3.87
N ASN A 13 17.03 0.11 -2.69
CA ASN A 13 16.42 -1.06 -2.06
C ASN A 13 15.06 -0.75 -1.40
N ILE A 14 14.78 0.51 -1.06
CA ILE A 14 13.49 0.92 -0.48
C ILE A 14 12.37 0.83 -1.51
N ASN A 15 12.65 1.11 -2.79
CA ASN A 15 11.69 0.89 -3.87
C ASN A 15 11.24 -0.58 -3.94
N ASN A 16 12.14 -1.52 -3.66
CA ASN A 16 11.82 -2.95 -3.64
C ASN A 16 10.94 -3.34 -2.45
N ILE A 17 10.93 -2.60 -1.34
CA ILE A 17 10.13 -2.96 -0.15
C ILE A 17 8.63 -2.90 -0.45
N HIS A 18 8.18 -1.91 -1.22
CA HIS A 18 6.79 -1.81 -1.64
C HIS A 18 6.39 -2.96 -2.56
N GLU A 19 7.25 -3.33 -3.51
CA GLU A 19 7.02 -4.45 -4.41
C GLU A 19 7.00 -5.80 -3.66
N LEU A 20 7.91 -5.98 -2.69
CA LEU A 20 7.95 -7.16 -1.83
C LEU A 20 6.70 -7.25 -0.95
N GLY A 21 6.23 -6.13 -0.40
CA GLY A 21 4.98 -6.07 0.37
C GLY A 21 3.76 -6.43 -0.48
N ARG A 22 3.70 -5.91 -1.72
CA ARG A 22 2.64 -6.26 -2.69
C ARG A 22 2.68 -7.74 -3.07
N GLN A 23 3.86 -8.26 -3.39
CA GLN A 23 4.05 -9.66 -3.73
C GLN A 23 3.60 -10.57 -2.57
N HIS A 24 4.03 -10.26 -1.35
CA HIS A 24 3.66 -11.04 -0.18
C HIS A 24 2.15 -10.98 0.11
N ALA A 25 1.50 -9.82 -0.06
CA ALA A 25 0.06 -9.71 0.07
C ALA A 25 -0.65 -10.66 -0.93
N PHE A 26 -0.19 -10.70 -2.18
CA PHE A 26 -0.78 -11.56 -3.20
C PHE A 26 -0.53 -13.05 -2.98
N ASP A 27 0.66 -13.42 -2.51
CA ASP A 27 0.98 -14.81 -2.15
C ASP A 27 0.05 -15.34 -1.04
N LEU A 28 -0.40 -14.46 -0.14
CA LEU A 28 -1.38 -14.76 0.90
C LEU A 28 -2.84 -14.64 0.42
N GLY A 29 -3.08 -14.29 -0.84
CA GLY A 29 -4.41 -14.06 -1.41
C GLY A 29 -5.09 -12.76 -0.94
N ASN A 30 -4.32 -11.85 -0.33
CA ASN A 30 -4.81 -10.59 0.20
C ASN A 30 -4.73 -9.47 -0.84
N PRO A 31 -5.64 -8.48 -0.80
CA PRO A 31 -5.46 -7.24 -1.54
C PRO A 31 -4.28 -6.44 -1.01
N PHE A 32 -3.64 -5.68 -1.89
CA PHE A 32 -2.61 -4.72 -1.54
C PHE A 32 -3.18 -3.30 -1.50
N TYR A 33 -2.93 -2.57 -0.41
CA TYR A 33 -3.36 -1.19 -0.24
C TYR A 33 -2.17 -0.24 -0.33
N ALA A 34 -2.31 0.83 -1.09
CA ALA A 34 -1.33 1.91 -1.17
C ALA A 34 -2.01 3.26 -1.22
N LYS A 35 -1.34 4.31 -0.74
CA LYS A 35 -1.88 5.67 -0.79
C LYS A 35 -2.02 6.13 -2.24
N TYR A 36 -3.18 6.66 -2.64
CA TYR A 36 -3.39 7.13 -4.00
C TYR A 36 -2.59 8.43 -4.23
N PRO A 37 -1.71 8.48 -5.23
CA PRO A 37 -0.85 9.64 -5.46
C PRO A 37 -1.60 10.85 -6.04
N GLY A 38 -2.83 10.68 -6.52
CA GLY A 38 -3.58 11.75 -7.18
C GLY A 38 -4.16 12.80 -6.23
N ASP A 39 -4.83 12.37 -5.17
CA ASP A 39 -5.48 13.26 -4.18
C ASP A 39 -4.79 13.24 -2.81
N GLY A 40 -4.05 12.17 -2.48
CA GLY A 40 -3.41 12.01 -1.19
C GLY A 40 -4.38 11.78 -0.03
N GLU A 41 -5.67 11.56 -0.29
CA GLU A 41 -6.72 11.27 0.70
C GLU A 41 -7.20 9.82 0.59
N HIS A 42 -7.34 9.32 -0.64
CA HIS A 42 -7.83 7.97 -0.91
C HIS A 42 -6.70 6.95 -1.03
N TYR A 43 -7.08 5.68 -1.12
CA TYR A 43 -6.18 4.56 -1.28
C TYR A 43 -6.48 3.78 -2.56
N THR A 44 -5.48 3.12 -3.10
CA THR A 44 -5.65 2.11 -4.14
C THR A 44 -5.68 0.72 -3.51
N LYS A 45 -6.71 -0.05 -3.82
CA LYS A 45 -6.79 -1.48 -3.54
C LYS A 45 -6.48 -2.24 -4.82
N GLU A 46 -5.45 -3.06 -4.80
CA GLU A 46 -5.09 -3.97 -5.89
C GLU A 46 -5.36 -5.41 -5.47
N LEU A 47 -6.14 -6.14 -6.27
CA LEU A 47 -6.39 -7.55 -6.06
C LEU A 47 -5.27 -8.40 -6.68
N PRO A 48 -5.04 -9.63 -6.20
CA PRO A 48 -4.12 -10.58 -6.83
C PRO A 48 -4.46 -10.88 -8.31
N THR A 49 -5.71 -10.65 -8.72
CA THR A 49 -6.19 -10.75 -10.11
C THR A 49 -5.68 -9.61 -11.01
N GLY A 50 -5.10 -8.56 -10.43
CA GLY A 50 -4.64 -7.36 -11.12
C GLY A 50 -5.67 -6.23 -11.20
N GLU A 51 -6.90 -6.46 -10.74
CA GLU A 51 -7.94 -5.41 -10.68
C GLU A 51 -7.58 -4.33 -9.65
N LYS A 52 -7.80 -3.07 -10.02
CA LYS A 52 -7.48 -1.91 -9.19
C LYS A 52 -8.71 -1.08 -8.90
N PHE A 53 -8.82 -0.61 -7.66
CA PHE A 53 -9.92 0.20 -7.19
C PHE A 53 -9.40 1.40 -6.40
N LEU A 54 -10.06 2.53 -6.53
CA LEU A 54 -9.95 3.63 -5.59
C LEU A 54 -10.90 3.37 -4.43
N VAL A 55 -10.39 3.44 -3.20
CA VAL A 55 -11.13 3.10 -1.99
C VAL A 55 -10.87 4.11 -0.88
N ASP A 56 -11.85 4.26 0.00
CA ASP A 56 -11.66 4.79 1.35
C ASP A 56 -11.36 3.65 2.30
N ILE A 57 -10.45 3.86 3.27
CA ILE A 57 -10.12 2.87 4.28
C ILE A 57 -10.40 3.37 5.69
N GLU A 58 -10.92 2.47 6.52
CA GLU A 58 -10.97 2.60 7.97
C GLU A 58 -10.12 1.48 8.56
N ILE A 59 -9.13 1.85 9.39
CA ILE A 59 -8.26 0.89 10.09
C ILE A 59 -8.88 0.65 11.46
N ILE A 60 -9.31 -0.58 11.70
CA ILE A 60 -9.82 -1.03 12.99
C ILE A 60 -8.64 -1.50 13.84
N MET A 61 -8.47 -0.85 14.99
CA MET A 61 -7.45 -1.17 15.99
C MET A 61 -8.03 -2.09 17.07
N ASP A 62 -7.19 -2.90 17.72
CA ASP A 62 -7.54 -3.63 18.94
C ASP A 62 -7.28 -2.80 20.21
N ASP A 63 -7.49 -3.41 21.38
CA ASP A 63 -7.31 -2.78 22.70
C ASP A 63 -5.84 -2.38 23.00
N ASN A 64 -4.88 -2.84 22.20
CA ASN A 64 -3.45 -2.52 22.33
C ASN A 64 -2.97 -1.54 21.24
N ASP A 65 -3.90 -0.83 20.57
CA ASP A 65 -3.62 0.06 19.43
C ASP A 65 -2.96 -0.65 18.23
N MET A 66 -3.17 -1.96 18.08
CA MET A 66 -2.65 -2.71 16.94
C MET A 66 -3.70 -2.82 15.82
N PRO A 67 -3.34 -2.57 14.55
CA PRO A 67 -4.27 -2.70 13.43
C PRO A 67 -4.60 -4.18 13.19
N VAL A 68 -5.87 -4.54 13.33
CA VAL A 68 -6.36 -5.92 13.15
C VAL A 68 -7.19 -6.10 11.90
N GLN A 69 -7.79 -5.03 11.37
CA GLN A 69 -8.63 -5.10 10.18
C GLN A 69 -8.62 -3.80 9.40
N ILE A 70 -8.66 -3.91 8.08
CA ILE A 70 -8.98 -2.79 7.17
C ILE A 70 -10.40 -3.01 6.67
N LYS A 71 -11.26 -2.01 6.85
CA LYS A 71 -12.54 -1.92 6.14
C LYS A 71 -12.37 -0.94 4.99
N ASP A 72 -12.63 -1.41 3.77
CA ASP A 72 -12.54 -0.57 2.58
C ASP A 72 -13.91 -0.34 1.95
N THR A 73 -14.14 0.87 1.44
CA THR A 73 -15.31 1.22 0.64
C THR A 73 -14.87 1.55 -0.77
N ILE A 74 -15.36 0.81 -1.76
CA ILE A 74 -15.02 1.01 -3.17
C ILE A 74 -15.71 2.27 -3.69
N ILE A 75 -14.90 3.22 -4.16
CA ILE A 75 -15.36 4.46 -4.80
C ILE A 75 -15.54 4.20 -6.30
N LYS A 76 -14.50 3.68 -6.96
CA LYS A 76 -14.51 3.33 -8.40
C LYS A 76 -13.41 2.36 -8.76
N MET A 77 -13.53 1.70 -9.90
CA MET A 77 -12.45 0.95 -10.54
C MET A 77 -11.46 1.91 -11.22
N LEU A 78 -10.18 1.57 -11.25
CA LEU A 78 -9.09 2.33 -11.86
C LEU A 78 -8.54 1.65 -13.11
#